data_AF-A0A1Z9SRF2-F1
#
_entry.id   AF-A0A1Z9SRF2-F1
#
_cell.length_a   1.000
_cell.length_b   1.000
_cell.length_c   1.000
_cell.angle_alpha   90.00
_cell.angle_beta   90.00
_cell.angle_gamma   90.00
#
_symmetry.space_group_name_H-M   'P 1'
#
loop_
_entity.id
_entity.type
_entity.pdbx_description
1 polymer ?
#
loop_
_entity_poly.entity_id
_entity_poly.type
_entity_poly.pdbx_seq_one_letter_code
_entity_poly.pdbx_strand_id
1 'polypeptide(L)'
;MTAEETDPERRFLPEFDTTLRFRSKNLEQLQEYRHSKRKGQEMPSRAVIEPTEIPTLLPYLALIDVQLNPRRFPWRLVGTHITGAMGYDYTRFAFDE
;
A
#
# COMPACT_ATOMS: atom_id res chain seq x y z
N MET A 1 -24.23 22.99 21.91
CA MET A 1 -24.56 23.38 20.53
C MET A 1 -23.45 24.29 20.07
N THR A 2 -22.42 23.69 19.46
CA THR A 2 -21.25 24.40 18.93
C THR A 2 -21.09 23.86 17.52
N ALA A 3 -21.06 24.78 16.57
CA ALA A 3 -20.91 24.50 15.16
C ALA A 3 -19.50 23.94 14.90
N GLU A 4 -19.40 22.63 14.74
CA GLU A 4 -18.39 21.95 13.92
C GLU A 4 -19.18 21.34 12.75
N GLU A 5 -19.79 22.18 11.91
CA GLU A 5 -19.15 22.67 10.69
C GLU A 5 -18.60 21.50 9.87
N THR A 6 -19.52 20.96 9.08
CA THR A 6 -19.35 20.04 7.97
C THR A 6 -18.23 20.51 7.04
N ASP A 7 -17.01 20.05 7.29
CA ASP A 7 -15.92 20.09 6.33
C ASP A 7 -16.06 18.90 5.36
N PRO A 8 -16.45 19.12 4.09
CA PRO A 8 -16.60 18.05 3.11
C PRO A 8 -15.27 17.36 2.76
N GLU A 9 -14.12 17.98 3.04
CA GLU A 9 -12.80 17.40 2.77
C GLU A 9 -12.37 16.38 3.83
N ARG A 10 -12.90 16.47 5.06
CA ARG A 10 -12.67 15.45 6.10
C ARG A 10 -13.34 14.11 5.82
N ARG A 11 -14.30 14.03 4.89
CA ARG A 11 -15.07 12.81 4.60
C ARG A 11 -14.19 11.63 4.16
N PHE A 12 -13.00 11.89 3.63
CA PHE A 12 -12.10 10.87 3.10
C PHE A 12 -10.80 10.69 3.91
N LEU A 13 -10.63 11.39 5.03
CA LEU A 13 -9.51 11.08 5.91
C LEU A 13 -9.83 9.78 6.64
N PRO A 14 -9.08 8.68 6.40
CA PRO A 14 -9.32 7.45 7.11
C PRO A 14 -9.09 7.69 8.61
N GLU A 15 -10.00 7.20 9.46
CA GLU A 15 -9.68 7.05 10.87
C GLU A 15 -8.53 6.06 11.00
N PHE A 16 -7.40 6.54 11.51
CA PHE A 16 -6.22 5.70 11.72
C PHE A 16 -6.40 4.85 12.97
N ASP A 17 -6.51 3.53 12.79
CA ASP A 17 -6.43 2.59 13.91
C ASP A 17 -4.98 2.50 14.40
N THR A 18 -4.70 3.21 15.50
CA THR A 18 -3.39 3.21 16.16
C THR A 18 -3.05 1.86 16.82
N THR A 19 -4.05 0.99 17.03
CA THR A 19 -3.85 -0.34 17.60
C THR A 19 -3.41 -1.36 16.54
N LEU A 20 -3.58 -1.04 15.25
CA LEU A 20 -3.26 -1.91 14.11
C LEU A 20 -3.82 -3.33 14.28
N ARG A 21 -5.04 -3.46 14.83
CA ARG A 21 -5.67 -4.77 15.05
C ARG A 21 -6.22 -5.31 13.72
N PHE A 22 -5.40 -6.08 13.02
CA PHE A 22 -5.80 -6.65 11.74
C PHE A 22 -6.82 -7.78 11.90
N ARG A 23 -7.91 -7.72 11.15
CA ARG A 23 -8.84 -8.87 10.97
C ARG A 23 -8.32 -9.86 9.92
N SER A 24 -7.46 -9.41 9.01
CA SER A 24 -6.91 -10.21 7.92
C SER A 24 -5.53 -10.75 8.30
N LYS A 25 -5.36 -12.08 8.19
CA LYS A 25 -4.06 -12.74 8.38
C LYS A 25 -2.98 -12.22 7.44
N ASN A 26 -3.35 -11.81 6.21
CA ASN A 26 -2.38 -11.28 5.24
C ASN A 26 -1.83 -9.91 5.69
N LEU A 27 -2.67 -9.08 6.33
CA LEU A 27 -2.24 -7.79 6.85
C LEU A 27 -1.38 -7.93 8.11
N GLU A 28 -1.72 -8.89 8.97
CA GLU A 28 -0.90 -9.27 10.13
C GLU A 28 0.50 -9.72 9.68
N GLN A 29 0.58 -10.69 8.76
CA GLN A 29 1.85 -11.17 8.20
C GLN A 29 2.66 -10.06 7.51
N LEU A 30 1.99 -9.16 6.78
CA LEU A 30 2.66 -8.03 6.15
C LEU A 30 3.24 -7.06 7.19
N GLN A 31 2.50 -6.80 8.28
CA GLN A 31 2.97 -5.93 9.36
C GLN A 31 4.16 -6.55 10.10
N GLU A 32 4.13 -7.86 10.38
CA GLU A 32 5.25 -8.59 10.98
C GLU A 32 6.48 -8.53 10.09
N TYR A 33 6.32 -8.81 8.79
CA TYR A 33 7.39 -8.72 7.81
C TYR A 33 7.97 -7.29 7.76
N ARG A 34 7.11 -6.27 7.64
CA ARG A 34 7.53 -4.86 7.68
C ARG A 34 8.33 -4.57 8.94
N HIS A 35 7.85 -4.98 10.11
CA HIS A 35 8.55 -4.78 11.38
C HIS A 35 9.93 -5.45 11.38
N SER A 36 10.05 -6.65 10.81
CA SER A 36 11.34 -7.36 10.72
C SER A 36 12.37 -6.61 9.85
N LYS A 37 11.92 -5.87 8.83
CA LYS A 37 12.78 -5.08 7.92
C LYS A 37 13.05 -3.67 8.42
N ARG A 38 12.20 -3.19 9.33
CA ARG A 38 12.27 -1.88 9.97
C ARG A 38 13.44 -1.86 10.97
N LYS A 39 14.68 -1.62 10.51
CA LYS A 39 15.90 -1.48 11.36
C LYS A 39 15.88 -0.20 12.23
N GLY A 40 14.81 0.04 12.98
CA GLY A 40 14.59 1.25 13.79
C GLY A 40 14.01 2.46 13.04
N GLN A 41 13.95 2.46 11.70
CA GLN A 41 13.41 3.57 10.89
C GLN A 41 11.89 3.46 10.73
N GLU A 42 11.09 4.53 10.69
CA GLU A 42 9.61 4.44 10.48
C GLU A 42 9.12 3.56 9.32
N MET A 43 9.81 3.57 8.20
CA MET A 43 9.51 2.70 7.07
C MET A 43 10.79 2.03 6.58
N PRO A 44 10.75 0.72 6.22
CA PRO A 44 11.88 0.09 5.57
C PRO A 44 12.13 0.74 4.21
N SER A 45 13.40 0.91 3.84
CA SER A 45 13.76 1.24 2.46
C SER A 45 13.24 0.14 1.51
N ARG A 46 12.84 0.52 0.29
CA ARG A 46 12.47 -0.45 -0.75
C ARG A 46 13.55 -1.53 -0.93
N ALA A 47 14.82 -1.14 -0.84
CA ALA A 47 15.96 -2.04 -1.10
C ALA A 47 16.12 -3.16 -0.06
N VAL A 48 15.42 -3.10 1.08
CA VAL A 48 15.48 -4.18 2.09
C VAL A 48 14.28 -5.13 2.04
N ILE A 49 13.33 -4.88 1.13
CA ILE A 49 12.17 -5.74 0.89
C ILE A 49 12.54 -6.71 -0.23
N GLU A 50 12.66 -7.98 0.10
CA GLU A 50 12.90 -9.06 -0.87
C GLU A 50 11.58 -9.80 -1.16
N PRO A 51 11.02 -9.70 -2.38
CA PRO A 51 9.73 -10.31 -2.73
C PRO A 51 9.65 -11.82 -2.45
N THR A 52 10.79 -12.52 -2.55
CA THR A 52 10.90 -13.97 -2.31
C THR A 52 10.71 -14.36 -0.85
N GLU A 53 10.76 -13.42 0.10
CA GLU A 53 10.50 -13.68 1.52
C GLU A 53 9.01 -13.67 1.85
N ILE A 54 8.16 -13.09 0.99
CA ILE A 54 6.72 -12.93 1.20
C ILE A 54 5.89 -13.42 -0.01
N PRO A 55 6.18 -14.60 -0.60
CA PRO A 55 5.56 -15.03 -1.86
C PRO A 55 4.04 -15.16 -1.77
N THR A 56 3.50 -15.50 -0.60
CA THR A 56 2.05 -15.62 -0.34
C THR A 56 1.34 -14.27 -0.27
N LEU A 57 2.06 -13.18 0.01
CA LEU A 57 1.51 -11.83 0.09
C LEU A 57 1.55 -11.12 -1.28
N LEU A 58 2.46 -11.50 -2.18
CA LEU A 58 2.62 -10.89 -3.51
C LEU A 58 1.31 -10.76 -4.32
N PRO A 59 0.38 -11.74 -4.31
CA PRO A 59 -0.90 -11.59 -5.01
C PRO A 59 -1.74 -10.39 -4.55
N TYR A 60 -1.54 -9.92 -3.31
CA TYR A 60 -2.31 -8.87 -2.66
C TYR A 60 -1.57 -7.53 -2.58
N LEU A 61 -0.40 -7.41 -3.23
CA LEU A 61 0.44 -6.21 -3.18
C LEU A 61 0.42 -5.47 -4.52
N ALA A 62 0.40 -4.14 -4.46
CA ALA A 62 0.68 -3.28 -5.60
C ALA A 62 1.82 -2.33 -5.24
N LEU A 63 2.76 -2.13 -6.17
CA LEU A 63 3.91 -1.24 -6.01
C LEU A 63 3.90 -0.21 -7.13
N ILE A 64 3.91 1.06 -6.76
CA ILE A 64 4.05 2.19 -7.67
C ILE A 64 5.49 2.71 -7.58
N ASP A 65 6.11 2.98 -8.72
CA ASP A 65 7.35 3.76 -8.76
C ASP A 65 6.99 5.25 -8.80
N VAL A 66 7.50 6.05 -7.86
CA VAL A 66 7.28 7.50 -7.88
C VAL A 66 8.45 8.15 -8.60
N GLN A 67 8.25 8.56 -9.85
CA GLN A 67 9.21 9.34 -10.61
C GLN A 67 8.79 10.81 -10.55
N LEU A 68 9.69 11.70 -10.14
CA LEU A 68 9.35 13.11 -9.92
C LEU A 68 9.63 14.01 -11.14
N ASN A 69 10.51 13.59 -12.07
CA ASN A 69 10.94 14.39 -13.23
C ASN A 69 11.20 13.52 -14.46
N PRO A 70 10.26 13.40 -15.43
CA PRO A 70 8.88 13.89 -15.38
C PRO A 70 8.06 13.15 -14.30
N ARG A 71 6.98 13.75 -13.82
CA ARG A 71 6.08 13.10 -12.85
C ARG A 71 5.41 11.90 -13.53
N ARG A 72 5.73 10.69 -13.09
CA ARG A 72 5.16 9.43 -13.59
C ARG A 72 5.02 8.43 -12.45
N PHE A 73 3.98 7.62 -12.52
CA PHE A 73 3.65 6.62 -11.51
C PHE A 73 3.50 5.21 -12.11
N PRO A 74 4.54 4.64 -12.75
CA PRO A 74 4.41 3.31 -13.33
C PRO A 74 4.23 2.24 -12.25
N TRP A 75 3.30 1.31 -12.48
CA TRP A 75 3.18 0.10 -11.66
C TRP A 75 4.41 -0.79 -11.87
N ARG A 76 5.13 -1.11 -10.79
CA ARG A 76 6.25 -2.07 -10.79
C ARG A 76 5.79 -3.50 -10.51
N LEU A 77 4.71 -3.63 -9.74
CA LEU A 77 4.07 -4.89 -9.37
C LEU A 77 2.59 -4.61 -9.20
N VAL A 78 1.73 -5.42 -9.81
CA VAL A 78 0.32 -5.54 -9.43
C VAL A 78 0.07 -7.02 -9.16
N GLY A 79 -0.32 -7.34 -7.93
CA GLY A 79 -0.58 -8.72 -7.53
C GLY A 79 -1.75 -9.32 -8.29
N THR A 80 -1.74 -10.64 -8.47
CA THR A 80 -2.77 -11.36 -9.25
C THR A 80 -4.17 -11.28 -8.64
N HIS A 81 -4.28 -11.19 -7.31
CA HIS A 81 -5.58 -10.99 -6.65
C HIS A 81 -6.13 -9.59 -6.93
N ILE A 82 -5.27 -8.57 -6.93
CA ILE A 82 -5.64 -7.19 -7.27
C ILE A 82 -6.05 -7.12 -8.75
N THR A 83 -5.27 -7.72 -9.64
CA THR A 83 -5.57 -7.81 -11.08
C THR A 83 -6.94 -8.46 -11.32
N GLY A 84 -7.24 -9.57 -10.64
CA GLY A 84 -8.53 -10.23 -10.73
C GLY A 84 -9.69 -9.37 -10.24
N ALA A 85 -9.51 -8.64 -9.14
CA ALA A 85 -10.53 -7.73 -8.60
C ALA A 85 -10.76 -6.50 -9.48
N MET A 86 -9.71 -6.00 -10.13
CA MET A 86 -9.77 -4.84 -11.03
C MET A 86 -10.37 -5.19 -12.40
N GLY A 87 -10.48 -6.48 -12.75
CA GLY A 87 -11.00 -6.95 -14.03
C GLY A 87 -10.07 -6.69 -15.23
N TYR A 88 -8.88 -6.11 -14.98
CA TYR A 88 -7.87 -5.83 -15.99
C TYR A 88 -6.48 -5.85 -15.37
N ASP A 89 -5.49 -6.41 -16.09
CA ASP A 89 -4.09 -6.42 -15.67
C ASP A 89 -3.44 -5.07 -16.00
N TYR A 90 -3.31 -4.21 -14.99
CA TYR A 90 -2.60 -2.93 -15.12
C TYR A 90 -1.07 -3.08 -15.07
N THR A 91 -0.54 -4.29 -14.89
CA THR A 91 0.90 -4.54 -14.89
C THR A 91 1.45 -4.16 -16.26
N ARG A 92 2.10 -2.98 -16.33
CA ARG A 92 2.72 -2.28 -17.48
C ARG A 92 2.03 -1.01 -17.99
N PHE A 93 0.84 -0.64 -17.49
CA PHE A 93 0.27 0.67 -17.79
C PHE A 93 0.80 1.72 -16.79
N ALA A 94 1.18 2.90 -17.26
CA ALA A 94 1.48 4.01 -16.35
C ALA A 94 0.17 4.47 -15.71
N PHE A 95 0.17 4.71 -14.40
CA PHE A 95 -0.86 5.55 -13.81
C PHE A 95 -0.57 6.98 -14.27
N ASP A 96 -1.25 7.41 -15.33
CA ASP A 96 -1.31 8.80 -15.75
C ASP A 96 -2.54 9.41 -15.08
N GLU A 97 -2.30 10.28 -14.09
CA GLU A 97 -3.29 11.20 -13.51
C GLU A 97 -2.79 12.63 -13.75
#